data_AF-A0A3D5I1Q5-F1
#
_entry.id   AF-A0A3D5I1Q5-F1
#
_cell.length_a   1.000
_cell.length_b   1.000
_cell.length_c   1.000
_cell.angle_alpha   90.00
_cell.angle_beta   90.00
_cell.angle_gamma   90.00
#
_symmetry.space_group_name_H-M   'P 1'
#
loop_
_entity.id
_entity.type
_entity.pdbx_description
1 polymer ?
#
loop_
_entity_poly.entity_id
_entity_poly.type
_entity_poly.pdbx_seq_one_letter_code
_entity_poly.pdbx_strand_id
1 'polypeptide(L)'
;LFQPFVIHRLIRQNIVNNIKAAKKLIQRADDEVMQVLQEVIDGHPILLNRAPTLHRLGIQAFEPKLVDGRAIQLHPLVCPAFNADFDGDQMAVHVPLALEAQTEARMLMLASNNILSPATGQPIITPSQDMVLGAYYLTATRQERSKPEFGDRSRTYANLEDVCHAFEEKRITLHDWVWVRFNGAVDDDDEAKEPIKSETLSDGTRVEQWQYRRDRLDEDGALISRYVLTTTGRVVMNRTIIDAVVTR
;
A
#
# COMPACT_ATOMS: atom_id res chain seq x y z
N LEU A 1 6.21 6.97 -29.24
CA LEU A 1 6.84 7.97 -28.34
C LEU A 1 8.37 7.86 -28.35
N PHE A 2 8.95 6.74 -27.95
CA PHE A 2 10.42 6.55 -27.83
C PHE A 2 11.16 6.23 -29.14
N GLN A 3 10.56 6.47 -30.32
CA GLN A 3 11.09 6.03 -31.60
C GLN A 3 12.56 6.45 -31.87
N PRO A 4 12.99 7.70 -31.60
CA PRO A 4 14.38 8.08 -31.82
C PRO A 4 15.38 7.29 -30.97
N PHE A 5 15.02 7.03 -29.71
CA PHE A 5 15.85 6.28 -28.76
C PHE A 5 15.99 4.81 -29.16
N VAL A 6 14.88 4.19 -29.58
CA VAL A 6 14.87 2.81 -30.09
C VAL A 6 15.74 2.70 -31.35
N ILE A 7 15.61 3.62 -32.31
CA ILE A 7 16.44 3.62 -33.52
C ILE A 7 17.93 3.72 -33.17
N HIS A 8 18.29 4.65 -32.28
CA HIS A 8 19.68 4.84 -31.86
C HIS A 8 20.24 3.57 -31.18
N ARG A 9 19.44 2.91 -30.33
CA ARG A 9 19.83 1.68 -29.63
C ARG A 9 20.00 0.49 -30.58
N LEU A 10 19.07 0.29 -31.52
CA LEU A 10 19.13 -0.76 -32.54
C LEU A 10 20.39 -0.64 -33.42
N ILE A 11 20.78 0.58 -33.80
CA ILE A 11 22.01 0.82 -34.57
C ILE A 11 23.25 0.55 -33.70
N ARG A 12 23.26 1.02 -32.45
CA ARG A 12 24.39 0.82 -31.52
C ARG A 12 24.63 -0.65 -31.18
N GLN A 13 23.59 -1.47 -31.17
CA GLN A 13 23.65 -2.91 -30.95
C GLN A 13 23.95 -3.71 -32.25
N ASN A 14 24.17 -3.05 -33.39
CA ASN A 14 24.39 -3.66 -34.71
C ASN A 14 23.24 -4.58 -35.19
N ILE A 15 22.02 -4.40 -34.69
CA ILE A 15 20.83 -5.12 -35.16
C ILE A 15 20.42 -4.61 -36.55
N VAL A 16 20.61 -3.30 -36.79
CA VAL A 16 20.33 -2.65 -38.07
C VAL A 16 21.46 -1.70 -38.48
N ASN A 17 21.76 -1.65 -39.78
CA ASN A 17 22.89 -0.88 -40.30
C ASN A 17 22.54 0.58 -40.62
N ASN A 18 21.25 0.95 -40.70
CA ASN A 18 20.84 2.32 -41.03
C ASN A 18 19.45 2.67 -40.49
N ILE A 19 19.17 3.97 -40.42
CA ILE A 19 17.91 4.52 -39.88
C ILE A 19 16.68 4.03 -40.67
N LYS A 20 16.80 3.83 -41.98
CA LYS A 20 15.67 3.40 -42.82
C LYS A 20 15.28 1.95 -42.52
N ALA A 21 16.26 1.08 -42.33
CA ALA A 21 16.07 -0.29 -41.88
C ALA A 21 15.45 -0.33 -40.48
N ALA A 22 15.96 0.47 -39.55
CA ALA A 22 15.41 0.59 -38.19
C ALA A 22 13.92 0.98 -38.21
N LYS A 23 13.54 2.01 -39.00
CA LYS A 23 12.14 2.43 -39.14
C LYS A 23 11.25 1.32 -39.69
N LYS A 24 11.74 0.53 -40.65
CA LYS A 24 11.00 -0.60 -41.23
C LYS A 24 10.81 -1.73 -40.21
N LEU A 25 11.81 -1.98 -39.37
CA LEU A 25 11.77 -2.98 -38.30
C LEU A 25 10.75 -2.59 -37.22
N ILE A 26 10.77 -1.32 -36.78
CA ILE A 26 9.78 -0.77 -35.84
C ILE A 26 8.35 -0.86 -36.39
N GLN A 27 8.14 -0.58 -37.69
CA GLN A 27 6.82 -0.69 -38.32
C GLN A 27 6.29 -2.12 -38.39
N ARG A 28 7.18 -3.12 -38.44
CA ARG A 28 6.82 -4.54 -38.42
C ARG A 28 6.51 -5.05 -37.02
N ALA A 29 6.83 -4.28 -35.97
CA ALA A 29 6.66 -4.64 -34.57
C ALA A 29 7.31 -6.00 -34.23
N ASP A 30 8.56 -6.17 -34.65
CA ASP A 30 9.34 -7.38 -34.39
C ASP A 30 9.70 -7.55 -32.91
N ASP A 31 9.87 -8.79 -32.44
CA ASP A 31 10.11 -9.09 -31.02
C ASP A 31 11.39 -8.44 -30.50
N GLU A 32 12.43 -8.36 -31.34
CA GLU A 32 13.68 -7.66 -31.02
C GLU A 32 13.46 -6.17 -30.70
N VAL A 33 12.50 -5.51 -31.35
CA VAL A 33 12.17 -4.10 -31.06
C VAL A 33 11.55 -3.97 -29.69
N MET A 34 10.72 -4.93 -29.28
CA MET A 34 10.05 -4.91 -27.98
C MET A 34 11.06 -5.06 -26.85
N GLN A 35 12.05 -5.95 -27.00
CA GLN A 35 13.14 -6.09 -26.04
C GLN A 35 13.95 -4.79 -25.92
N VAL A 36 14.33 -4.19 -27.05
CA VAL A 36 15.06 -2.92 -27.05
C VAL A 36 14.23 -1.77 -26.49
N LEU A 37 12.91 -1.76 -26.75
CA LEU A 37 12.00 -0.77 -26.19
C LEU A 37 11.95 -0.88 -24.66
N GLN A 38 11.87 -2.10 -24.11
CA GLN A 38 11.88 -2.33 -22.67
C GLN A 38 13.16 -1.78 -22.02
N GLU A 39 14.33 -1.98 -22.63
CA GLU A 39 15.59 -1.39 -22.18
C GLU A 39 15.61 0.14 -22.24
N VAL A 40 14.97 0.72 -23.26
CA VAL A 40 14.96 2.18 -23.48
C VAL A 40 14.05 2.90 -22.49
N ILE A 41 12.92 2.30 -22.12
CA ILE A 41 11.97 2.91 -21.19
C ILE A 41 12.38 2.71 -19.73
N ASP A 42 13.17 1.68 -19.44
CA ASP A 42 13.67 1.40 -18.10
C ASP A 42 14.51 2.58 -17.61
N GLY A 43 14.15 3.14 -16.46
CA GLY A 43 14.82 4.34 -15.99
C GLY A 43 14.54 5.62 -16.81
N HIS A 44 13.50 5.66 -17.67
CA HIS A 44 13.07 6.90 -18.35
C HIS A 44 11.66 7.35 -17.90
N PRO A 45 11.51 8.42 -17.09
CA PRO A 45 10.20 8.83 -16.57
C PRO A 45 9.33 9.44 -17.67
N ILE A 46 8.01 9.26 -17.59
CA ILE A 46 7.03 9.94 -18.44
C ILE A 46 6.16 10.88 -17.60
N LEU A 47 5.60 11.91 -18.22
CA LEU A 47 4.62 12.79 -17.57
C LEU A 47 3.22 12.46 -18.10
N LEU A 48 2.29 12.20 -17.18
CA LEU A 48 0.87 12.10 -17.49
C LEU A 48 0.17 13.40 -17.14
N ASN A 49 -0.75 13.84 -18.01
CA ASN A 49 -1.56 15.03 -17.82
C ASN A 49 -3.02 14.73 -18.18
N ARG A 50 -3.96 15.25 -17.38
CA ARG A 50 -5.39 15.26 -17.70
C ARG A 50 -5.88 16.70 -17.79
N ALA A 51 -6.55 17.03 -18.89
CA ALA A 51 -7.17 18.34 -19.09
C ALA A 51 -8.61 18.34 -18.54
N PRO A 52 -9.10 19.45 -17.96
CA PRO A 52 -8.38 20.70 -17.67
C PRO A 52 -7.44 20.57 -16.46
N THR A 53 -6.24 21.15 -16.55
CA THR A 53 -5.25 21.13 -15.46
C THR A 53 -5.51 22.28 -14.47
N LEU A 54 -6.15 21.98 -13.34
CA LEU A 54 -6.53 23.00 -12.33
C LEU A 54 -5.41 23.34 -11.34
N HIS A 55 -4.50 22.40 -11.10
CA HIS A 55 -3.42 22.55 -10.13
C HIS A 55 -2.22 21.68 -10.50
N ARG A 56 -1.08 21.91 -9.83
CA ARG A 56 0.19 21.23 -10.17
C ARG A 56 0.10 19.70 -10.23
N LEU A 57 -0.73 19.09 -9.37
CA LEU A 57 -0.89 17.64 -9.30
C LEU A 57 -1.69 17.03 -10.46
N GLY A 58 -2.26 17.85 -11.35
CA GLY A 58 -2.87 17.40 -12.60
C GLY A 58 -1.83 17.01 -13.66
N ILE A 59 -0.53 17.19 -13.37
CA ILE A 59 0.58 16.64 -14.14
C ILE A 59 1.52 15.93 -13.16
N GLN A 60 1.79 14.64 -13.37
CA GLN A 60 2.72 13.88 -12.52
C GLN A 60 3.61 12.97 -13.36
N ALA A 61 4.78 12.68 -12.82
CA ALA A 61 5.72 11.74 -13.42
C ALA A 61 5.48 10.32 -12.94
N PHE A 62 5.64 9.37 -13.86
CA PHE A 62 5.53 7.94 -13.64
C PHE A 62 6.66 7.20 -14.34
N GLU A 63 6.98 6.01 -13.84
CA GLU A 63 7.79 5.05 -14.56
C GLU A 63 6.90 4.21 -15.50
N PRO A 64 7.15 4.24 -16.82
CA PRO A 64 6.33 3.50 -17.77
C PRO A 64 6.58 1.99 -17.65
N LYS A 65 5.50 1.20 -17.71
CA LYS A 65 5.57 -0.25 -17.88
C LYS A 65 4.88 -0.64 -19.18
N LEU A 66 5.49 -1.54 -19.95
CA LEU A 66 4.82 -2.10 -21.12
C LEU A 66 3.69 -3.02 -20.66
N VAL A 67 2.53 -2.82 -21.26
CA VAL A 67 1.33 -3.62 -21.03
C VAL A 67 0.69 -3.92 -22.37
N ASP A 68 0.04 -5.07 -22.46
CA ASP A 68 -0.76 -5.41 -23.63
C ASP A 68 -2.04 -4.58 -23.63
N GLY A 69 -2.36 -3.97 -24.76
CA GLY A 69 -3.57 -3.19 -24.95
C GLY A 69 -3.33 -1.78 -25.49
N ARG A 70 -4.40 -0.99 -25.55
CA ARG A 70 -4.39 0.39 -26.08
C ARG A 70 -4.76 1.44 -25.02
N ALA A 71 -5.09 1.01 -23.81
CA ALA A 71 -5.46 1.89 -22.70
C ALA A 71 -4.25 2.10 -21.78
N ILE A 72 -4.16 3.29 -21.19
CA ILE A 72 -3.16 3.60 -20.15
C ILE A 72 -3.67 3.04 -18.84
N GLN A 73 -2.86 2.23 -18.16
CA GLN A 73 -3.14 1.80 -16.80
C GLN A 73 -2.67 2.89 -15.82
N LEU A 74 -3.59 3.37 -14.99
CA LEU A 74 -3.33 4.42 -14.00
C LEU A 74 -3.48 3.86 -12.60
N HIS A 75 -2.61 4.30 -11.68
CA HIS A 75 -2.71 3.90 -10.28
C HIS A 75 -3.97 4.50 -9.62
N PRO A 76 -4.83 3.74 -8.93
CA PRO A 76 -6.12 4.24 -8.42
C PRO A 76 -5.97 5.40 -7.43
N LEU A 77 -4.90 5.40 -6.61
CA LEU A 77 -4.66 6.47 -5.64
C LEU A 77 -4.26 7.83 -6.26
N VAL A 78 -3.92 7.90 -7.55
CA VAL A 78 -3.65 9.21 -8.20
C VAL A 78 -4.88 9.79 -8.89
N CYS A 79 -5.97 9.02 -9.03
CA CYS A 79 -7.21 9.47 -9.65
C CYS A 79 -7.79 10.76 -9.02
N PRO A 80 -7.81 10.92 -7.67
CA PRO A 80 -8.27 12.17 -7.06
C PRO A 80 -7.46 13.40 -7.49
N ALA A 81 -6.13 13.25 -7.61
CA ALA A 81 -5.26 14.34 -8.06
C ALA A 81 -5.48 14.70 -9.55
N PHE A 82 -5.84 13.76 -10.40
CA PHE A 82 -6.20 14.06 -11.79
C PHE A 82 -7.67 14.47 -11.96
N ASN A 83 -8.48 14.33 -10.90
CA ASN A 83 -9.94 14.35 -10.95
C ASN A 83 -10.48 13.40 -12.03
N ALA A 84 -9.83 12.24 -12.19
CA ALA A 84 -10.07 11.29 -13.27
C ALA A 84 -10.99 10.14 -12.82
N ASP A 85 -11.83 9.68 -13.74
CA ASP A 85 -12.59 8.43 -13.64
C ASP A 85 -12.27 7.52 -14.84
N PHE A 86 -12.98 6.40 -14.96
CA PHE A 86 -12.72 5.36 -15.96
C PHE A 86 -13.93 5.10 -16.87
N ASP A 87 -14.66 6.15 -17.24
CA ASP A 87 -15.85 6.07 -18.09
C ASP A 87 -15.60 6.43 -19.58
N GLY A 88 -14.36 6.78 -19.92
CA GLY A 88 -13.96 7.25 -21.25
C GLY A 88 -12.93 8.38 -21.25
N ASP A 89 -12.52 8.83 -20.06
CA ASP A 89 -11.46 9.81 -19.83
C ASP A 89 -10.17 9.54 -20.63
N GLN A 90 -9.57 10.62 -21.13
CA GLN A 90 -8.32 10.60 -21.89
C GLN A 90 -7.21 11.35 -21.15
N MET A 91 -5.98 10.87 -21.29
CA MET A 91 -4.78 11.50 -20.74
C MET A 91 -3.72 11.69 -21.82
N ALA A 92 -2.99 12.79 -21.73
CA ALA A 92 -1.83 13.06 -22.55
C ALA A 92 -0.56 12.48 -21.89
N VAL A 93 0.34 11.97 -22.73
CA VAL A 93 1.65 11.45 -22.31
C VAL A 93 2.74 12.33 -22.91
N HIS A 94 3.61 12.87 -22.07
CA HIS A 94 4.77 13.64 -22.49
C HIS A 94 6.06 12.91 -22.09
N VAL A 95 7.06 12.94 -22.97
CA VAL A 95 8.37 12.30 -22.74
C VAL A 95 9.42 13.40 -22.56
N PRO A 96 9.98 13.60 -21.35
CA PRO A 96 11.09 14.52 -21.14
C PRO A 96 12.34 14.01 -21.86
N LEU A 97 13.03 14.89 -22.59
CA LEU A 97 14.19 14.52 -23.41
C LEU A 97 15.51 14.87 -22.72
N ALA A 98 15.66 16.11 -22.27
CA ALA A 98 16.86 16.60 -21.60
C ALA A 98 17.10 15.89 -20.27
N LEU A 99 18.37 15.72 -19.88
CA LEU A 99 18.73 15.02 -18.64
C LEU A 99 18.21 15.79 -17.42
N GLU A 100 18.26 17.12 -17.48
CA GLU A 100 17.72 18.04 -16.49
C GLU A 100 16.21 17.83 -16.31
N ALA A 101 15.46 17.74 -17.42
CA ALA A 101 14.02 17.50 -17.39
C ALA A 101 13.66 16.11 -16.84
N GLN A 102 14.45 15.07 -17.17
CA GLN A 102 14.27 13.74 -16.59
C GLN A 102 14.56 13.74 -15.09
N THR A 103 15.56 14.51 -14.66
CA THR A 103 15.93 14.66 -13.24
C THR A 103 14.82 15.38 -12.47
N GLU A 104 14.28 16.48 -13.00
CA GLU A 104 13.13 17.17 -12.41
C GLU A 104 11.91 16.27 -12.33
N ALA A 105 11.62 15.51 -13.39
CA ALA A 105 10.51 14.56 -13.40
C ALA A 105 10.64 13.54 -12.25
N ARG A 106 11.84 12.98 -12.03
CA ARG A 106 12.11 12.01 -10.97
C ARG A 106 12.09 12.61 -9.57
N MET A 107 12.72 13.75 -9.39
CA MET A 107 12.91 14.32 -8.05
C MET A 107 11.66 15.07 -7.58
N LEU A 108 11.03 15.85 -8.47
CA LEU A 108 9.99 16.81 -8.10
C LEU A 108 8.58 16.32 -8.49
N MET A 109 8.45 15.68 -9.64
CA MET A 109 7.12 15.36 -10.20
C MET A 109 6.68 13.92 -9.98
N LEU A 110 7.55 13.04 -9.48
CA LEU A 110 7.22 11.63 -9.29
C LEU A 110 6.01 11.49 -8.36
N ALA A 111 5.02 10.70 -8.78
CA ALA A 111 3.75 10.56 -8.07
C ALA A 111 3.93 10.13 -6.60
N SER A 112 4.91 9.27 -6.32
CA SER A 112 5.25 8.81 -4.95
C SER A 112 5.72 9.93 -4.02
N ASN A 113 6.24 11.03 -4.57
CA ASN A 113 6.73 12.16 -3.78
C ASN A 113 5.63 13.19 -3.53
N ASN A 114 4.51 13.09 -4.24
CA ASN A 114 3.44 14.08 -4.27
C ASN A 114 2.19 13.63 -3.50
N ILE A 115 2.39 13.20 -2.25
CA ILE A 115 1.34 12.61 -1.39
C ILE A 115 0.44 13.69 -0.75
N LEU A 116 0.96 14.90 -0.58
CA LEU A 116 0.26 15.99 0.12
C LEU A 116 -0.30 17.03 -0.86
N SER A 117 -1.49 17.55 -0.52
CA SER A 117 -2.08 18.71 -1.16
C SER A 117 -1.21 19.95 -0.88
N PRO A 118 -0.79 20.70 -1.90
CA PRO A 118 0.00 21.92 -1.72
C PRO A 118 -0.79 23.04 -1.04
N ALA A 119 -2.12 23.00 -1.14
CA ALA A 119 -3.00 24.04 -0.64
C ALA A 119 -3.34 23.86 0.86
N THR A 120 -3.52 22.62 1.31
CA THR A 120 -4.01 22.30 2.66
C THR A 120 -3.01 21.55 3.53
N GLY A 121 -1.96 20.97 2.93
CA GLY A 121 -1.01 20.09 3.62
C GLY A 121 -1.59 18.72 4.00
N GLN A 122 -2.85 18.44 3.66
CA GLN A 122 -3.49 17.16 3.91
C GLN A 122 -3.14 16.14 2.82
N PRO A 123 -3.16 14.82 3.11
CA PRO A 123 -2.95 13.80 2.10
C PRO A 123 -4.01 13.89 0.99
N ILE A 124 -3.56 13.93 -0.27
CA ILE A 124 -4.43 13.88 -1.45
C ILE A 124 -4.57 12.45 -1.99
N ILE A 125 -3.56 11.62 -1.72
CA ILE A 125 -3.49 10.21 -2.10
C ILE A 125 -4.18 9.41 -0.98
N THR A 126 -5.50 9.50 -0.91
CA THR A 126 -6.32 8.81 0.10
C THR A 126 -7.05 7.61 -0.51
N PRO A 127 -7.17 6.49 0.23
CA PRO A 127 -8.03 5.39 -0.18
C PRO A 127 -9.47 5.89 -0.36
N SER A 128 -10.14 5.40 -1.41
CA SER A 128 -11.53 5.74 -1.73
C SER A 128 -12.30 4.49 -2.17
N GLN A 129 -13.63 4.62 -2.25
CA GLN A 129 -14.55 3.61 -2.79
C GLN A 129 -14.27 2.20 -2.22
N ASP A 130 -13.87 1.26 -3.08
CA ASP A 130 -13.66 -0.15 -2.73
C ASP A 130 -12.58 -0.37 -1.68
N MET A 131 -11.53 0.46 -1.66
CA MET A 131 -10.48 0.36 -0.64
C MET A 131 -11.03 0.68 0.75
N VAL A 132 -11.87 1.72 0.84
CA VAL A 132 -12.52 2.12 2.10
C VAL A 132 -13.52 1.06 2.52
N LEU A 133 -14.31 0.54 1.58
CA LEU A 133 -15.27 -0.53 1.87
C LEU A 133 -14.58 -1.81 2.36
N GLY A 134 -13.47 -2.20 1.72
CA GLY A 134 -12.67 -3.35 2.12
C GLY A 134 -12.07 -3.20 3.50
N ALA A 135 -11.44 -2.05 3.79
CA ALA A 135 -10.88 -1.76 5.11
C ALA A 135 -11.98 -1.68 6.20
N TYR A 136 -13.12 -1.08 5.88
CA TYR A 136 -14.27 -1.02 6.78
C TYR A 136 -14.79 -2.41 7.09
N TYR A 137 -15.03 -3.23 6.06
CA TYR A 137 -15.49 -4.61 6.25
C TYR A 137 -14.50 -5.40 7.09
N LEU A 138 -13.20 -5.30 6.79
CA LEU A 138 -12.15 -6.00 7.52
C LEU A 138 -12.12 -5.62 9.02
N THR A 139 -12.42 -4.38 9.36
CA THR A 139 -12.34 -3.85 10.74
C THR A 139 -13.69 -3.81 11.48
N ALA A 140 -14.78 -4.07 10.77
CA ALA A 140 -16.13 -4.05 11.32
C ALA A 140 -16.32 -5.16 12.38
N THR A 141 -16.98 -4.77 13.47
CA THR A 141 -17.34 -5.66 14.57
C THR A 141 -18.78 -6.13 14.42
N ARG A 142 -19.00 -7.44 14.57
CA ARG A 142 -20.35 -8.02 14.58
C ARG A 142 -20.80 -8.20 16.02
N GLN A 143 -21.75 -7.40 16.48
CA GLN A 143 -22.24 -7.40 17.86
C GLN A 143 -22.83 -8.76 18.29
N GLU A 144 -23.36 -9.52 17.34
CA GLU A 144 -23.93 -10.86 17.58
C GLU A 144 -22.87 -11.92 17.94
N ARG A 145 -21.58 -11.66 17.70
CA ARG A 145 -20.51 -12.61 18.03
C ARG A 145 -20.04 -12.40 19.46
N SER A 146 -20.19 -13.45 20.27
CA SER A 146 -19.72 -13.46 21.65
C SER A 146 -18.22 -13.26 21.73
N LYS A 147 -17.78 -12.38 22.64
CA LYS A 147 -16.37 -12.21 22.99
C LYS A 147 -15.90 -13.44 23.77
N PRO A 148 -14.79 -14.11 23.37
CA PRO A 148 -14.27 -15.25 24.10
C PRO A 148 -13.67 -14.83 25.43
N GLU A 149 -13.78 -15.70 26.43
CA GLU A 149 -13.05 -15.54 27.67
C GLU A 149 -11.55 -15.68 27.43
N PHE A 150 -10.75 -14.92 28.18
CA PHE A 150 -9.30 -15.02 28.09
C PHE A 150 -8.84 -16.42 28.51
N GLY A 151 -7.96 -17.03 27.71
CA GLY A 151 -7.43 -18.37 27.97
C GLY A 151 -8.20 -19.49 27.27
N ASP A 152 -9.25 -19.17 26.52
CA ASP A 152 -9.84 -20.10 25.56
C ASP A 152 -8.78 -20.52 24.52
N ARG A 153 -8.44 -21.81 24.53
CA ARG A 153 -7.43 -22.42 23.65
C ARG A 153 -7.75 -22.23 22.17
N SER A 154 -9.02 -22.10 21.82
CA SER A 154 -9.46 -21.95 20.43
C SER A 154 -9.39 -20.51 19.92
N ARG A 155 -9.26 -19.52 20.82
CA ARG A 155 -9.36 -18.08 20.50
C ARG A 155 -8.24 -17.23 21.07
N THR A 156 -7.26 -17.82 21.75
CA THR A 156 -6.11 -17.11 22.34
C THR A 156 -4.83 -17.50 21.60
N TYR A 157 -4.10 -16.51 21.09
CA TYR A 157 -2.95 -16.67 20.21
C TYR A 157 -1.71 -15.98 20.77
N ALA A 158 -0.52 -16.53 20.50
CA ALA A 158 0.73 -16.06 21.08
C ALA A 158 1.38 -14.91 20.30
N ASN A 159 0.96 -14.66 19.05
CA ASN A 159 1.43 -13.56 18.22
C ASN A 159 0.41 -13.28 17.08
N LEU A 160 0.64 -12.21 16.30
CA LEU A 160 -0.23 -11.84 15.17
C LEU A 160 -0.19 -12.87 14.01
N GLU A 161 0.94 -13.56 13.84
CA GLU A 161 1.14 -14.55 12.77
C GLU A 161 0.29 -15.80 13.00
N ASP A 162 0.20 -16.29 14.24
CA ASP A 162 -0.65 -17.44 14.59
C ASP A 162 -2.13 -17.17 14.27
N VAL A 163 -2.58 -15.92 14.42
CA VAL A 163 -3.94 -15.50 14.04
C VAL A 163 -4.11 -15.56 12.52
N CYS A 164 -3.12 -15.09 11.74
CA CYS A 164 -3.13 -15.18 10.29
C CYS A 164 -3.16 -16.64 9.81
N HIS A 165 -2.31 -17.52 10.38
CA HIS A 165 -2.31 -18.95 10.07
C HIS A 165 -3.66 -19.60 10.37
N ALA A 166 -4.25 -19.30 11.54
CA ALA A 166 -5.56 -19.83 11.90
C ALA A 166 -6.68 -19.36 10.95
N PHE A 167 -6.57 -18.13 10.44
CA PHE A 167 -7.49 -17.59 9.43
C PHE A 167 -7.30 -18.28 8.07
N GLU A 168 -6.06 -18.48 7.62
CA GLU A 168 -5.74 -19.20 6.38
C GLU A 168 -6.21 -20.66 6.39
N GLU A 169 -6.08 -21.33 7.53
CA GLU A 169 -6.59 -22.67 7.78
C GLU A 169 -8.13 -22.71 7.98
N LYS A 170 -8.82 -21.57 7.87
CA LYS A 170 -10.27 -21.43 8.01
C LYS A 170 -10.83 -21.86 9.38
N ARG A 171 -10.01 -21.82 10.44
CA ARG A 171 -10.45 -22.11 11.82
C ARG A 171 -11.21 -20.93 12.42
N ILE A 172 -10.89 -19.72 11.99
CA ILE A 172 -11.51 -18.47 12.40
C ILE A 172 -11.91 -17.65 11.16
N THR A 173 -12.84 -16.73 11.33
CA THR A 173 -13.32 -15.83 10.26
C THR A 173 -13.02 -14.37 10.59
N LEU A 174 -13.07 -13.48 9.60
CA LEU A 174 -12.63 -12.08 9.74
C LEU A 174 -13.19 -11.34 10.96
N HIS A 175 -14.49 -11.50 11.24
CA HIS A 175 -15.14 -10.79 12.34
C HIS A 175 -15.15 -11.57 13.66
N ASP A 176 -14.40 -12.68 13.77
CA ASP A 176 -14.31 -13.41 15.02
C ASP A 176 -13.41 -12.65 15.99
N TRP A 177 -13.86 -12.58 17.24
CA TRP A 177 -13.09 -12.05 18.34
C TRP A 177 -12.00 -13.05 18.75
N VAL A 178 -10.80 -12.52 18.97
CA VAL A 178 -9.61 -13.28 19.36
C VAL A 178 -8.81 -12.49 20.39
N TRP A 179 -8.17 -13.22 21.30
CA TRP A 179 -7.13 -12.69 22.16
C TRP A 179 -5.78 -12.93 21.48
N VAL A 180 -4.98 -11.89 21.34
CA VAL A 180 -3.65 -12.00 20.74
C VAL A 180 -2.63 -11.27 21.58
N ARG A 181 -1.47 -11.89 21.81
CA ARG A 181 -0.35 -11.24 22.48
C ARG A 181 0.25 -10.18 21.57
N PHE A 182 0.43 -8.98 22.09
CA PHE A 182 1.03 -7.88 21.34
C PHE A 182 1.84 -6.98 22.26
N ASN A 183 3.12 -6.79 21.93
CA ASN A 183 4.07 -6.05 22.76
C ASN A 183 4.25 -4.59 22.31
N GLY A 184 3.59 -4.17 21.22
CA GLY A 184 3.69 -2.80 20.70
C GLY A 184 2.77 -1.81 21.42
N ALA A 185 2.85 -0.56 20.98
CA ALA A 185 1.90 0.47 21.39
C ALA A 185 0.49 0.12 20.87
N VAL A 186 -0.49 0.18 21.75
CA VAL A 186 -1.90 -0.03 21.41
C VAL A 186 -2.59 1.30 21.58
N ASP A 187 -3.22 1.79 20.51
CA ASP A 187 -4.07 2.95 20.53
C ASP A 187 -5.52 2.48 20.49
N ASP A 188 -6.29 2.83 21.51
CA ASP A 188 -7.69 2.44 21.63
C ASP A 188 -8.47 3.55 22.35
N ASP A 189 -9.11 4.40 21.54
CA ASP A 189 -9.94 5.51 22.02
C ASP A 189 -11.18 5.03 22.81
N ASP A 190 -11.60 3.77 22.62
CA ASP A 190 -12.77 3.18 23.27
C ASP A 190 -12.43 2.45 24.58
N GLU A 191 -11.15 2.44 24.99
CA GLU A 191 -10.71 1.77 26.22
C GLU A 191 -11.04 2.62 27.46
N ALA A 192 -11.30 1.95 28.58
CA ALA A 192 -11.59 2.62 29.84
C ALA A 192 -10.37 3.37 30.40
N LYS A 193 -10.60 4.45 31.17
CA LYS A 193 -9.54 5.18 31.87
C LYS A 193 -8.90 4.40 33.02
N GLU A 194 -9.63 3.42 33.56
CA GLU A 194 -9.22 2.58 34.68
C GLU A 194 -9.52 1.11 34.36
N PRO A 195 -8.72 0.15 34.88
CA PRO A 195 -8.95 -1.27 34.67
C PRO A 195 -10.23 -1.74 35.37
N ILE A 196 -10.96 -2.67 34.73
CA ILE A 196 -12.17 -3.29 35.29
C ILE A 196 -11.81 -4.14 36.52
N LYS A 197 -10.66 -4.81 36.47
CA LYS A 197 -10.18 -5.67 37.54
C LYS A 197 -8.66 -5.58 37.62
N SER A 198 -8.14 -5.52 38.84
CA SER A 198 -6.70 -5.60 39.11
C SER A 198 -6.47 -6.62 40.21
N GLU A 199 -5.61 -7.60 39.94
CA GLU A 199 -5.26 -8.68 40.87
C GLU A 199 -3.74 -8.82 40.97
N THR A 200 -3.22 -8.82 42.20
CA THR A 200 -1.81 -9.14 42.47
C THR A 200 -1.68 -10.64 42.74
N LEU A 201 -0.82 -11.30 41.98
CA LEU A 201 -0.56 -12.73 42.10
C LEU A 201 0.49 -13.01 43.20
N SER A 202 0.60 -14.28 43.60
CA SER A 202 1.52 -14.73 44.66
C SER A 202 3.00 -14.55 44.33
N ASP A 203 3.32 -14.32 43.05
CA ASP A 203 4.67 -14.06 42.55
C ASP A 203 5.01 -12.57 42.48
N GLY A 204 4.18 -11.70 43.07
CA GLY A 204 4.35 -10.25 43.07
C GLY A 204 3.86 -9.57 41.78
N THR A 205 3.55 -10.32 40.72
CA THR A 205 3.10 -9.74 39.45
C THR A 205 1.65 -9.24 39.55
N ARG A 206 1.37 -8.10 38.92
CA ARG A 206 0.03 -7.51 38.86
C ARG A 206 -0.62 -7.79 37.51
N VAL A 207 -1.83 -8.33 37.52
CA VAL A 207 -2.64 -8.53 36.32
C VAL A 207 -3.76 -7.50 36.31
N GLU A 208 -3.81 -6.72 35.24
CA GLU A 208 -4.85 -5.74 35.01
C GLU A 208 -5.72 -6.19 33.83
N GLN A 209 -7.01 -6.32 34.07
CA GLN A 209 -8.01 -6.63 33.06
C GLN A 209 -8.78 -5.36 32.70
N TRP A 210 -8.71 -5.01 31.44
CA TRP A 210 -9.39 -3.89 30.82
C TRP A 210 -10.54 -4.41 29.93
N GLN A 211 -11.20 -3.51 29.20
CA GLN A 211 -12.31 -3.89 28.33
C GLN A 211 -11.83 -4.64 27.09
N TYR A 212 -10.71 -4.21 26.49
CA TYR A 212 -10.13 -4.81 25.28
C TYR A 212 -8.67 -5.23 25.44
N ARG A 213 -8.09 -5.10 26.62
CA ARG A 213 -6.74 -5.61 26.88
C ARG A 213 -6.61 -6.30 28.23
N ARG A 214 -5.57 -7.11 28.34
CA ARG A 214 -5.11 -7.72 29.59
C ARG A 214 -3.62 -7.55 29.68
N ASP A 215 -3.19 -6.82 30.69
CA ASP A 215 -1.78 -6.50 30.94
C ASP A 215 -1.31 -7.27 32.16
N ARG A 216 -0.08 -7.78 32.10
CA ARG A 216 0.65 -8.34 33.23
C ARG A 216 1.90 -7.51 33.45
N LEU A 217 2.04 -7.00 34.65
CA LEU A 217 3.09 -6.10 35.09
C LEU A 217 3.94 -6.80 36.16
N ASP A 218 5.23 -6.48 36.23
CA ASP A 218 6.10 -6.90 37.33
C ASP A 218 5.87 -6.05 38.60
N GLU A 219 6.65 -6.33 39.65
CA GLU A 219 6.59 -5.61 40.93
C GLU A 219 6.94 -4.11 40.78
N ASP A 220 7.79 -3.77 39.80
CA ASP A 220 8.25 -2.41 39.50
C ASP A 220 7.29 -1.66 38.54
N GLY A 221 6.24 -2.34 38.04
CA GLY A 221 5.26 -1.80 37.11
C GLY A 221 5.67 -1.86 35.64
N ALA A 222 6.70 -2.61 35.28
CA ALA A 222 7.10 -2.85 33.90
C ALA A 222 6.22 -3.93 33.24
N LEU A 223 5.89 -3.74 31.96
CA LEU A 223 5.01 -4.64 31.22
C LEU A 223 5.73 -5.96 30.87
N ILE A 224 5.27 -7.06 31.48
CA ILE A 224 5.73 -8.44 31.18
C ILE A 224 5.05 -8.96 29.92
N SER A 225 3.72 -8.81 29.84
CA SER A 225 2.95 -9.29 28.69
C SER A 225 1.64 -8.53 28.56
N ARG A 226 1.26 -8.27 27.31
CA ARG A 226 -0.04 -7.71 26.95
C ARG A 226 -0.75 -8.62 25.97
N TYR A 227 -2.03 -8.84 26.24
CA TYR A 227 -2.96 -9.45 25.31
C TYR A 227 -4.06 -8.46 24.96
N VAL A 228 -4.42 -8.41 23.68
CA VAL A 228 -5.45 -7.54 23.16
C VAL A 228 -6.60 -8.40 22.64
N LEU A 229 -7.82 -8.05 23.04
CA LEU A 229 -9.06 -8.59 22.53
C LEU A 229 -9.50 -7.75 21.33
N THR A 230 -9.37 -8.33 20.16
CA THR A 230 -9.70 -7.64 18.89
C THR A 230 -10.33 -8.64 17.92
N THR A 231 -10.62 -8.21 16.69
CA THR A 231 -11.10 -9.10 15.64
C THR A 231 -9.96 -9.60 14.77
N THR A 232 -10.15 -10.78 14.19
CA THR A 232 -9.20 -11.38 13.24
C THR A 232 -8.84 -10.42 12.10
N GLY A 233 -9.83 -9.72 11.53
CA GLY A 233 -9.61 -8.78 10.45
C GLY A 233 -8.78 -7.56 10.85
N ARG A 234 -8.99 -7.01 12.06
CA ARG A 234 -8.12 -5.96 12.61
C ARG A 234 -6.68 -6.43 12.78
N VAL A 235 -6.47 -7.68 13.20
CA VAL A 235 -5.13 -8.29 13.28
C VAL A 235 -4.48 -8.37 11.91
N VAL A 236 -5.17 -8.93 10.92
CA VAL A 236 -4.68 -9.06 9.53
C VAL A 236 -4.30 -7.69 8.95
N MET A 237 -5.15 -6.67 9.15
CA MET A 237 -4.87 -5.32 8.69
C MET A 237 -3.61 -4.73 9.35
N ASN A 238 -3.53 -4.77 10.68
CA ASN A 238 -2.40 -4.21 11.41
C ASN A 238 -1.10 -4.95 11.12
N ARG A 239 -1.14 -6.28 10.99
CA ARG A 239 0.02 -7.07 10.57
C ARG A 239 0.54 -6.62 9.21
N THR A 240 -0.35 -6.47 8.24
CA THR A 240 0.01 -6.00 6.88
C THR A 240 0.65 -4.61 6.92
N ILE A 241 0.12 -3.70 7.74
CA ILE A 241 0.69 -2.36 7.91
C ILE A 241 2.07 -2.41 8.57
N ILE A 242 2.21 -3.18 9.67
CA ILE A 242 3.49 -3.33 10.37
C ILE A 242 4.55 -3.89 9.43
N ASP A 243 4.22 -4.93 8.66
CA ASP A 243 5.16 -5.55 7.73
C ASP A 243 5.58 -4.57 6.62
N ALA A 244 4.64 -3.78 6.09
CA ALA A 244 4.93 -2.77 5.08
C ALA A 244 5.83 -1.63 5.59
N VAL A 245 5.72 -1.28 6.87
CA VAL A 245 6.53 -0.22 7.50
C VAL A 245 7.91 -0.74 7.89
N VAL A 246 8.01 -1.97 8.41
CA VAL A 246 9.28 -2.57 8.89
C VAL A 246 10.17 -3.04 7.74
N THR A 247 9.60 -3.38 6.58
CA THR A 247 10.36 -3.88 5.40
C THR A 247 11.01 -2.74 4.57
N ARG A 248 11.06 -1.51 5.09
CA ARG A 248 11.76 -0.37 4.48
C ARG A 248 12.90 0.11 5.37
#